data_AF-A0A1Q5GXA1-F1
#
_entry.id   AF-A0A1Q5GXA1-F1
#
_cell.length_a   1.000
_cell.length_b   1.000
_cell.length_c   1.000
_cell.angle_alpha   90.00
_cell.angle_beta   90.00
_cell.angle_gamma   90.00
#
_symmetry.space_group_name_H-M   'P 1'
#
loop_
_entity.id
_entity.type
_entity.pdbx_description
1 polymer ?
#
loop_
_entity_poly.entity_id
_entity_poly.type
_entity_poly.pdbx_seq_one_letter_code
_entity_poly.pdbx_strand_id
1 'polypeptide(L)'
;MAPRAVADAQDLKEHLDPKINHLRNTFGEGTNSPCSSASPKLFTSDCAQAVEETAGVARAAVKQIEGAGKYATLRLVADKILDAERGYSAARCSVGPSDPSVRAQCLGHSAVIAQAPVDLHQGVVAGLAGN
;
A
#
# COMPACT_ATOMS: atom_id res chain seq x y z
N MET A 1 30.96 4.69 -9.58
CA MET A 1 29.63 4.34 -9.04
C MET A 1 29.24 2.98 -9.63
N ALA A 2 29.81 1.88 -9.14
CA ALA A 2 29.35 1.01 -8.05
C ALA A 2 28.27 -0.01 -8.50
N PRO A 3 28.63 -1.10 -9.22
CA PRO A 3 27.70 -2.11 -9.75
C PRO A 3 26.76 -2.74 -8.71
N ARG A 4 27.12 -2.69 -7.42
CA ARG A 4 26.31 -3.21 -6.30
C ARG A 4 25.04 -2.39 -6.07
N ALA A 5 25.09 -1.06 -6.21
CA ALA A 5 23.92 -0.22 -5.98
C ALA A 5 22.82 -0.42 -7.04
N VAL A 6 23.22 -0.79 -8.26
CA VAL A 6 22.30 -1.13 -9.38
C VAL A 6 21.70 -2.53 -9.16
N ALA A 7 22.50 -3.50 -8.71
CA ALA A 7 22.03 -4.83 -8.38
C ALA A 7 20.98 -4.82 -7.24
N ASP A 8 21.22 -4.06 -6.17
CA ASP A 8 20.25 -3.93 -5.05
C ASP A 8 18.93 -3.26 -5.49
N ALA A 9 18.99 -2.42 -6.51
CA ALA A 9 17.85 -1.71 -7.07
C ALA A 9 17.00 -2.64 -7.96
N GLN A 10 17.67 -3.40 -8.82
CA GLN A 10 17.03 -4.41 -9.67
C GLN A 10 16.39 -5.51 -8.83
N ASP A 11 17.08 -5.99 -7.79
CA ASP A 11 16.55 -7.01 -6.88
C ASP A 11 15.26 -6.55 -6.18
N LEU A 12 15.23 -5.30 -5.69
CA LEU A 12 14.04 -4.70 -5.10
C LEU A 12 12.86 -4.66 -6.08
N LYS A 13 13.13 -4.24 -7.33
CA LYS A 13 12.13 -4.18 -8.39
C LYS A 13 11.59 -5.57 -8.72
N GLU A 14 12.47 -6.55 -8.90
CA GLU A 14 12.10 -7.94 -9.21
C GLU A 14 11.27 -8.60 -8.10
N HIS A 15 11.48 -8.20 -6.84
CA HIS A 15 10.71 -8.73 -5.72
C HIS A 15 9.39 -8.00 -5.45
N LEU A 16 9.32 -6.68 -5.67
CA LEU A 16 8.13 -5.88 -5.36
C LEU A 16 7.16 -5.74 -6.53
N ASP A 17 7.66 -5.56 -7.76
CA ASP A 17 6.79 -5.34 -8.93
C ASP A 17 5.77 -6.47 -9.14
N PRO A 18 6.13 -7.77 -9.03
CA PRO A 18 5.15 -8.85 -9.18
C PRO A 18 4.03 -8.76 -8.13
N LYS A 19 4.37 -8.36 -6.90
CA LYS A 19 3.40 -8.21 -5.81
C LYS A 19 2.51 -7.00 -6.03
N ILE A 20 3.08 -5.88 -6.46
CA ILE A 20 2.31 -4.66 -6.78
C ILE A 20 1.38 -4.93 -7.96
N ASN A 21 1.87 -5.58 -9.02
CA ASN A 21 1.05 -5.96 -10.16
C ASN A 21 -0.07 -6.93 -9.77
N HIS A 22 0.19 -7.86 -8.85
CA HIS A 22 -0.85 -8.70 -8.27
C HIS A 22 -1.96 -7.86 -7.61
N LEU A 23 -1.60 -6.89 -6.77
CA LEU A 23 -2.59 -5.99 -6.15
C LEU A 23 -3.42 -5.24 -7.20
N ARG A 24 -2.77 -4.67 -8.23
CA ARG A 24 -3.45 -3.93 -9.30
C ARG A 24 -4.41 -4.82 -10.09
N ASN A 25 -4.01 -6.05 -10.39
CA ASN A 25 -4.82 -6.98 -11.19
C ASN A 25 -5.97 -7.58 -10.38
N THR A 26 -5.76 -7.85 -9.09
CA THR A 26 -6.76 -8.49 -8.22
C THR A 26 -7.76 -7.48 -7.66
N PHE A 27 -7.26 -6.33 -7.18
CA PHE A 27 -8.08 -5.35 -6.45
C PHE A 27 -8.23 -4.03 -7.21
N GLY A 28 -7.48 -3.77 -8.28
CA GLY A 28 -7.48 -2.46 -8.92
C GLY A 28 -6.75 -1.40 -8.10
N GLU A 29 -6.87 -0.15 -8.53
CA GLU A 29 -6.24 1.02 -7.90
C GLU A 29 -7.11 2.26 -8.04
N GLY A 30 -6.92 3.23 -7.15
CA GLY A 30 -7.68 4.47 -7.11
C GLY A 30 -9.19 4.21 -7.10
N THR A 31 -9.90 4.79 -8.07
CA THR A 31 -11.37 4.66 -8.17
C THR A 31 -11.84 3.24 -8.49
N ASN A 32 -10.97 2.39 -9.03
CA ASN A 32 -11.29 1.01 -9.39
C ASN A 32 -11.06 0.03 -8.22
N SER A 33 -10.56 0.51 -7.08
CA SER A 33 -10.33 -0.30 -5.89
C SER A 33 -11.63 -0.64 -5.16
N PRO A 34 -11.77 -1.84 -4.53
CA PRO A 34 -12.86 -2.10 -3.61
C PRO A 34 -12.86 -1.12 -2.42
N CYS A 35 -11.71 -0.54 -2.08
CA CYS A 35 -11.54 0.45 -1.02
C CYS A 35 -11.76 1.91 -1.48
N SER A 36 -12.16 2.13 -2.73
CA SER A 36 -12.57 3.46 -3.21
C SER A 36 -13.80 3.96 -2.47
N SER A 37 -13.85 5.26 -2.12
CA SER A 37 -15.00 5.89 -1.46
C SER A 37 -16.30 5.80 -2.28
N ALA A 38 -16.19 5.65 -3.59
CA ALA A 38 -17.31 5.44 -4.50
C ALA A 38 -17.71 3.96 -4.64
N SER A 39 -16.92 3.03 -4.10
CA SER A 39 -17.16 1.59 -4.24
C SER A 39 -18.22 1.10 -3.25
N PRO A 40 -19.22 0.32 -3.71
CA PRO A 40 -20.15 -0.35 -2.81
C PRO A 40 -19.47 -1.42 -1.94
N LYS A 41 -18.21 -1.76 -2.24
CA LYS A 41 -17.42 -2.79 -1.54
C LYS A 41 -16.55 -2.25 -0.41
N LEU A 42 -16.57 -0.93 -0.15
CA LEU A 42 -15.66 -0.32 0.83
C LEU A 42 -15.82 -0.86 2.24
N PHE A 43 -17.07 -1.08 2.67
CA PHE A 43 -17.40 -1.57 4.01
C PHE A 43 -17.71 -3.07 3.99
N THR A 44 -16.92 -3.86 3.24
CA THR A 44 -17.12 -5.31 3.12
C THR A 44 -15.80 -6.06 3.27
N SER A 45 -15.88 -7.39 3.24
CA SER A 45 -14.71 -8.27 3.21
C SER A 45 -13.79 -8.03 2.00
N ASP A 46 -14.32 -7.55 0.87
CA ASP A 46 -13.52 -7.31 -0.33
C ASP A 46 -12.48 -6.21 -0.09
N CYS A 47 -12.86 -5.08 0.53
CA CYS A 47 -11.89 -4.07 0.92
C CYS A 47 -11.00 -4.57 2.08
N ALA A 48 -11.53 -5.37 3.01
CA ALA A 48 -10.71 -5.95 4.08
C ALA A 48 -9.57 -6.84 3.52
N GLN A 49 -9.85 -7.65 2.50
CA GLN A 49 -8.84 -8.47 1.85
C GLN A 49 -7.81 -7.59 1.13
N ALA A 50 -8.25 -6.55 0.41
CA ALA A 50 -7.35 -5.60 -0.24
C ALA A 50 -6.43 -4.90 0.79
N VAL A 51 -6.95 -4.52 1.96
CA VAL A 51 -6.18 -3.94 3.07
C VAL A 51 -5.09 -4.91 3.54
N GLU A 52 -5.45 -6.17 3.81
CA GLU A 52 -4.51 -7.18 4.32
C GLU A 52 -3.38 -7.45 3.31
N GLU A 53 -3.71 -7.70 2.05
CA GLU A 53 -2.72 -8.01 1.02
C GLU A 53 -1.81 -6.80 0.74
N THR A 54 -2.39 -5.60 0.68
CA THR A 54 -1.63 -4.36 0.49
C THR A 54 -0.66 -4.13 1.66
N ALA A 55 -1.10 -4.33 2.90
CA ALA A 55 -0.23 -4.25 4.07
C ALA A 55 0.88 -5.32 4.03
N GLY A 56 0.58 -6.52 3.53
CA GLY A 56 1.58 -7.56 3.28
C GLY A 56 2.70 -7.09 2.33
N VAL A 57 2.34 -6.43 1.23
CA VAL A 57 3.33 -5.86 0.29
C VAL A 57 4.13 -4.73 0.94
N ALA A 58 3.48 -3.83 1.70
CA ALA A 58 4.16 -2.77 2.42
C ALA A 58 5.17 -3.30 3.45
N ARG A 59 4.81 -4.32 4.24
CA ARG A 59 5.75 -4.99 5.18
C ARG A 59 6.94 -5.60 4.43
N ALA A 60 6.69 -6.23 3.29
CA ALA A 60 7.75 -6.79 2.44
C ALA A 60 8.68 -5.70 1.89
N ALA A 61 8.14 -4.53 1.52
CA ALA A 61 8.93 -3.40 1.07
C ALA A 61 9.83 -2.86 2.20
N VAL A 62 9.28 -2.60 3.39
CA VAL A 62 10.06 -2.15 4.56
C VAL A 62 11.20 -3.10 4.88
N LYS A 63 10.94 -4.41 4.88
CA LYS A 63 11.96 -5.44 5.16
C LYS A 63 13.10 -5.43 4.12
N GLN A 64 12.77 -5.24 2.84
CA GLN A 64 13.78 -5.25 1.78
C GLN A 64 14.67 -4.01 1.78
N ILE A 65 14.14 -2.87 2.23
CA ILE A 65 14.88 -1.60 2.27
C ILE A 65 15.48 -1.29 3.66
N GLU A 66 15.42 -2.23 4.59
CA GLU A 66 15.94 -2.05 5.94
C GLU A 66 17.45 -1.75 5.89
N GLY A 67 17.87 -0.67 6.55
CA GLY A 67 19.26 -0.21 6.53
C GLY A 67 19.68 0.56 5.26
N ALA A 68 18.81 0.69 4.25
CA ALA A 68 19.09 1.39 3.01
C ALA A 68 18.42 2.78 2.98
N GLY A 69 19.16 3.82 3.34
CA GLY A 69 18.66 5.21 3.40
C GLY A 69 18.21 5.80 2.05
N LYS A 70 18.60 5.20 0.92
CA LYS A 70 18.25 5.64 -0.44
C LYS A 70 16.80 5.36 -0.86
N TYR A 71 16.00 4.73 0.00
CA TYR A 71 14.62 4.35 -0.27
C TYR A 71 13.61 5.07 0.64
N ALA A 72 13.92 6.31 1.04
CA ALA A 72 13.10 7.09 1.97
C ALA A 72 11.66 7.24 1.49
N THR A 73 11.45 7.49 0.20
CA THR A 73 10.13 7.60 -0.43
C THR A 73 9.33 6.30 -0.29
N LEU A 74 9.92 5.16 -0.66
CA LEU A 74 9.27 3.84 -0.54
C LEU A 74 8.95 3.50 0.91
N ARG A 75 9.87 3.82 1.84
CA ARG A 75 9.63 3.61 3.27
C ARG A 75 8.44 4.43 3.77
N LEU A 76 8.37 5.71 3.42
CA LEU A 76 7.29 6.60 3.81
C LEU A 76 5.93 6.11 3.28
N VAL A 77 5.88 5.64 2.04
CA VAL A 77 4.66 5.04 1.46
C VAL A 77 4.28 3.78 2.23
N ALA A 78 5.22 2.87 2.47
CA ALA A 78 4.95 1.63 3.17
C ALA A 78 4.45 1.88 4.60
N ASP A 79 5.08 2.81 5.34
CA ASP A 79 4.66 3.16 6.69
C ASP A 79 3.24 3.74 6.72
N LYS A 80 2.87 4.61 5.77
CA LYS A 80 1.50 5.13 5.62
C LYS A 80 0.46 4.03 5.38
N ILE A 81 0.80 3.02 4.57
CA ILE A 81 -0.08 1.87 4.33
C ILE A 81 -0.29 1.07 5.62
N LEU A 82 0.78 0.85 6.39
CA LEU A 82 0.70 0.11 7.65
C LEU A 82 -0.10 0.88 8.72
N ASP A 83 0.03 2.20 8.77
CA ASP A 83 -0.82 3.05 9.60
C ASP A 83 -2.29 2.98 9.17
N ALA A 84 -2.56 3.02 7.87
CA ALA A 84 -3.92 2.90 7.35
C ALA A 84 -4.54 1.53 7.65
N GLU A 85 -3.78 0.44 7.54
CA GLU A 85 -4.24 -0.90 7.92
C GLU A 85 -4.58 -0.97 9.42
N ARG A 86 -3.69 -0.48 10.29
CA ARG A 86 -3.95 -0.44 11.73
C ARG A 86 -5.21 0.35 12.07
N GLY A 87 -5.37 1.53 11.48
CA GLY A 87 -6.54 2.38 11.66
C GLY A 87 -7.83 1.73 11.14
N TYR A 88 -7.78 1.14 9.95
CA TYR A 88 -8.90 0.41 9.34
C TYR A 88 -9.37 -0.75 10.24
N SER A 89 -8.42 -1.55 10.72
CA SER A 89 -8.67 -2.68 11.61
C SER A 89 -9.23 -2.23 12.97
N ALA A 90 -8.64 -1.22 13.59
CA ALA A 90 -9.08 -0.68 14.87
C ALA A 90 -10.49 -0.09 14.83
N ALA A 91 -10.82 0.63 13.74
CA ALA A 91 -12.15 1.19 13.50
C ALA A 91 -13.18 0.14 13.02
N ARG A 92 -12.76 -1.12 12.81
CA ARG A 92 -13.59 -2.22 12.30
C ARG A 92 -14.31 -1.85 11.00
N CYS A 93 -13.61 -1.18 10.09
CA CYS A 93 -14.23 -0.62 8.89
C CYS A 93 -14.98 -1.64 8.02
N SER A 94 -14.52 -2.89 7.99
CA SER A 94 -15.16 -3.97 7.24
C SER A 94 -16.58 -4.34 7.70
N VAL A 95 -17.01 -3.93 8.90
CA VAL A 95 -18.38 -4.17 9.39
C VAL A 95 -19.35 -3.03 9.09
N GLY A 96 -18.90 -1.97 8.43
CA GLY A 96 -19.75 -0.82 8.09
C GLY A 96 -20.26 -0.06 9.31
N PRO A 97 -19.38 0.60 10.08
CA PRO A 97 -19.79 1.35 11.26
C PRO A 97 -20.83 2.43 10.92
N SER A 98 -21.84 2.56 11.77
CA SER A 98 -22.92 3.55 11.64
C SER A 98 -22.57 4.92 12.21
N ASP A 99 -21.59 4.98 13.13
CA ASP A 99 -21.08 6.23 13.68
C ASP A 99 -20.43 7.08 12.56
N PRO A 100 -20.92 8.31 12.30
CA PRO A 100 -20.40 9.14 11.21
C PRO A 100 -18.92 9.47 11.31
N SER A 101 -18.40 9.68 12.53
CA SER A 101 -17.00 10.01 12.76
C SER A 101 -16.10 8.79 12.51
N VAL A 102 -16.51 7.60 12.94
CA VAL A 102 -15.79 6.35 12.63
C VAL A 102 -15.85 6.06 11.13
N ARG A 103 -17.01 6.27 10.50
CA ARG A 103 -17.18 6.07 9.06
C ARG A 103 -16.28 7.01 8.25
N ALA A 104 -16.12 8.26 8.67
CA ALA A 104 -15.18 9.20 8.05
C ALA A 104 -13.71 8.75 8.17
N GLN A 105 -13.31 8.21 9.33
CA GLN A 105 -11.96 7.64 9.51
C GLN A 105 -11.74 6.46 8.56
N CYS A 106 -12.72 5.56 8.44
CA CYS A 106 -12.66 4.44 7.51
C CYS A 106 -12.46 4.89 6.06
N LEU A 107 -13.18 5.93 5.62
CA LEU A 107 -12.97 6.49 4.28
C LEU A 107 -11.53 6.98 4.08
N GLY A 108 -10.94 7.62 5.08
CA GLY A 108 -9.54 8.06 5.04
C GLY A 108 -8.56 6.89 4.92
N HIS A 109 -8.71 5.87 5.76
CA HIS A 109 -7.85 4.68 5.70
C HIS A 109 -8.01 3.91 4.39
N SER A 110 -9.25 3.68 3.94
CA SER A 110 -9.53 2.98 2.68
C SER A 110 -9.02 3.74 1.46
N ALA A 111 -9.04 5.08 1.47
CA ALA A 111 -8.47 5.89 0.40
C ALA A 111 -6.95 5.69 0.25
N VAL A 112 -6.21 5.56 1.36
CA VAL A 112 -4.79 5.22 1.34
C VAL A 112 -4.57 3.84 0.71
N ILE A 113 -5.35 2.85 1.10
CA ILE A 113 -5.26 1.49 0.54
C ILE A 113 -5.60 1.47 -0.96
N ALA A 114 -6.61 2.23 -1.38
CA ALA A 114 -6.98 2.33 -2.79
C ALA A 114 -5.83 2.91 -3.66
N GLN A 115 -5.04 3.84 -3.14
CA GLN A 115 -3.89 4.44 -3.85
C GLN A 115 -2.60 3.65 -3.72
N ALA A 116 -2.51 2.75 -2.74
CA ALA A 116 -1.29 2.06 -2.38
C ALA A 116 -0.56 1.36 -3.55
N PRO A 117 -1.23 0.70 -4.52
CA PRO A 117 -0.51 0.08 -5.64
C PRO A 117 0.27 1.10 -6.50
N VAL A 118 -0.32 2.28 -6.73
CA VAL A 118 0.32 3.39 -7.47
C VAL A 118 1.48 3.94 -6.65
N ASP A 119 1.24 4.25 -5.38
CA ASP A 119 2.24 4.85 -4.50
C ASP A 119 3.45 3.92 -4.27
N LEU A 120 3.21 2.61 -4.12
CA LEU A 120 4.28 1.61 -3.97
C LEU A 120 5.14 1.53 -5.24
N HIS A 121 4.51 1.48 -6.42
CA HIS A 121 5.25 1.46 -7.68
C HIS A 121 6.07 2.74 -7.86
N GLN A 122 5.50 3.91 -7.57
CA GLN A 122 6.22 5.17 -7.60
C GLN A 122 7.37 5.21 -6.60
N GLY A 123 7.18 4.67 -5.39
CA GLY A 123 8.22 4.55 -4.37
C GLY A 123 9.38 3.67 -4.82
N VAL A 124 9.11 2.55 -5.50
CA VAL A 124 10.15 1.70 -6.12
C VAL A 124 10.91 2.52 -7.16
N VAL A 125 10.21 3.16 -8.11
CA VAL A 125 10.85 3.94 -9.18
C VAL A 125 11.67 5.12 -8.63
N ALA A 126 11.17 5.84 -7.63
CA ALA A 126 11.90 6.93 -6.97
C ALA A 126 13.18 6.42 -6.29
N GLY A 127 13.09 5.28 -5.62
CA GLY A 127 14.23 4.58 -5.03
C GLY A 127 15.31 4.19 -6.05
N LEU A 128 14.90 3.72 -7.24
CA LEU A 128 15.82 3.43 -8.35
C LEU A 128 16.52 4.70 -8.86
N ALA A 129 15.82 5.84 -8.83
CA ALA A 129 16.36 7.14 -9.21
C ALA A 129 17.25 7.78 -8.12
N GLY A 130 17.35 7.17 -6.93
CA GLY A 130 18.14 7.68 -5.80
C GLY A 130 17.46 8.81 -5.02
N ASN A 131 16.13 8.90 -5.05
CA ASN A 131 15.31 9.92 -4.36
C ASN A 131 14.53 9.34 -3.17
#